data_AF-A0AA39Y0Z9-F1
#
_entry.id   AF-A0AA39Y0Z9-F1
#
_cell.length_a   1.000
_cell.length_b   1.000
_cell.length_c   1.000
_cell.angle_alpha   90.00
_cell.angle_beta   90.00
_cell.angle_gamma   90.00
#
_symmetry.space_group_name_H-M   'P 1'
#
loop_
_entity.id
_entity.type
_entity.pdbx_description
1 polymer ?
#
loop_
_entity_poly.entity_id
_entity_poly.type
_entity_poly.pdbx_seq_one_letter_code
_entity_poly.pdbx_strand_id
1 'polypeptide(L)'
;MGLKSLENEAVQVLDQLVEIHNLPLWMQKEAHILRGYRPEFRSFRRCYHSLFYIHNETVNIWSHLLTGTGFLFFLAWTAAPEYYGGFSFADGDLRGVQFFLLAATPETNIFDIVQASYHCLSCHSEHVANQCLKLDLLGIVTGTTGTTIIFVGLGASGYFPILHAALSDRLTLDNFSLPHLTVTTLAFSLGTGLYVGRIPESWRPGKFDIWVS
;
A
#
# COMPACT_ATOMS: atom_id res chain seq x y z
N MET A 1 -24.03 0.40 -24.18
CA MET A 1 -24.32 -0.49 -23.03
C MET A 1 -25.10 0.34 -22.02
N GLY A 2 -26.35 -0.03 -21.71
CA GLY A 2 -27.27 0.84 -20.96
C GLY A 2 -27.10 0.70 -19.45
N LEU A 3 -27.36 1.77 -18.68
CA LEU A 3 -27.30 1.79 -17.20
C LEU A 3 -28.03 0.61 -16.55
N LYS A 4 -29.19 0.20 -17.09
CA LYS A 4 -29.95 -0.96 -16.60
C LYS A 4 -29.24 -2.31 -16.79
N SER A 5 -28.40 -2.47 -17.81
CA SER A 5 -27.63 -3.71 -17.96
C SER A 5 -26.48 -3.77 -16.95
N LEU A 6 -25.84 -2.64 -16.67
CA LEU A 6 -24.79 -2.52 -15.65
C LEU A 6 -25.35 -2.73 -14.24
N GLU A 7 -26.54 -2.22 -13.94
CA GLU A 7 -27.23 -2.45 -12.67
C GLU A 7 -27.57 -3.94 -12.47
N ASN A 8 -28.11 -4.62 -13.49
CA ASN A 8 -28.44 -6.04 -13.40
C ASN A 8 -27.19 -6.93 -13.27
N GLU A 9 -26.09 -6.58 -13.95
CA GLU A 9 -24.79 -7.26 -13.80
C GLU A 9 -24.22 -7.04 -12.41
N ALA A 10 -24.27 -5.81 -11.88
CA ALA A 10 -23.81 -5.48 -10.54
C ALA A 10 -24.61 -6.24 -9.46
N VAL A 11 -25.94 -6.33 -9.60
CA VAL A 11 -26.80 -7.11 -8.69
C VAL A 11 -26.48 -8.61 -8.75
N GLN A 12 -26.31 -9.19 -9.94
CA GLN A 12 -25.90 -10.60 -10.08
C GLN A 12 -24.50 -10.89 -9.51
N VAL A 13 -23.61 -9.91 -9.52
CA VAL A 13 -22.26 -10.01 -8.98
C VAL A 13 -22.25 -9.86 -7.46
N LEU A 14 -23.06 -8.96 -6.90
CA LEU A 14 -23.25 -8.82 -5.45
C LEU A 14 -23.92 -10.06 -4.84
N ASP A 15 -24.84 -10.70 -5.57
CA ASP A 15 -25.43 -12.00 -5.21
C ASP A 15 -24.41 -13.16 -5.17
N GLN A 16 -23.18 -12.95 -5.68
CA GLN A 16 -22.10 -13.93 -5.58
C GLN A 16 -21.27 -13.78 -4.31
N LEU A 17 -21.37 -12.67 -3.57
CA LEU A 17 -20.59 -12.50 -2.34
C LEU A 17 -21.14 -13.38 -1.22
N VAL A 18 -20.23 -14.03 -0.50
CA VAL A 18 -20.57 -15.02 0.53
C VAL A 18 -20.06 -14.62 1.90
N GLU A 19 -20.68 -15.19 2.93
CA GLU A 19 -20.17 -15.15 4.29
C GLU A 19 -19.00 -16.13 4.47
N ILE A 20 -18.11 -15.83 5.42
CA ILE A 20 -16.88 -16.59 5.65
C ILE A 20 -17.12 -18.09 5.86
N HIS A 21 -18.20 -18.46 6.55
CA HIS A 21 -18.53 -19.86 6.85
C HIS A 21 -18.94 -20.69 5.61
N ASN A 22 -19.32 -20.02 4.50
CA ASN A 22 -19.67 -20.66 3.25
C ASN A 22 -18.46 -20.82 2.31
N LEU A 23 -17.28 -20.33 2.69
CA LEU A 23 -16.06 -20.49 1.92
C LEU A 23 -15.37 -21.84 2.19
N PRO A 24 -14.59 -22.35 1.23
CA PRO A 24 -13.61 -23.39 1.51
C PRO A 24 -12.66 -23.01 2.66
N LEU A 25 -12.27 -23.99 3.46
CA LEU A 25 -11.41 -23.77 4.64
C LEU A 25 -10.11 -23.02 4.33
N TRP A 26 -9.51 -23.25 3.16
CA TRP A 26 -8.27 -22.57 2.74
C TRP A 26 -8.44 -21.05 2.51
N MET A 27 -9.67 -20.55 2.34
CA MET A 27 -9.98 -19.13 2.16
C MET A 27 -10.37 -18.42 3.48
N GLN A 28 -10.69 -19.16 4.54
CA GLN A 28 -11.15 -18.61 5.83
C GLN A 28 -9.97 -18.12 6.68
N LYS A 29 -9.29 -17.05 6.21
CA LYS A 29 -8.03 -16.57 6.80
C LYS A 29 -8.21 -15.62 8.00
N GLU A 30 -9.26 -14.81 8.00
CA GLU A 30 -9.46 -13.74 8.99
C GLU A 30 -10.76 -13.96 9.75
N ALA A 31 -10.69 -14.12 11.08
CA ALA A 31 -11.85 -14.47 11.89
C ALA A 31 -12.79 -13.28 12.15
N HIS A 32 -12.29 -12.06 12.00
CA HIS A 32 -13.06 -10.84 12.31
C HIS A 32 -13.83 -10.28 11.11
N ILE A 33 -13.46 -10.68 9.89
CA ILE A 33 -14.16 -10.32 8.65
C ILE A 33 -15.17 -11.41 8.33
N LEU A 34 -16.46 -11.09 8.30
CA LEU A 34 -17.51 -12.10 8.27
C LEU A 34 -18.22 -12.22 6.91
N ARG A 35 -18.22 -11.16 6.10
CA ARG A 35 -19.02 -11.03 4.87
C ARG A 35 -18.23 -10.37 3.74
N GLY A 36 -18.86 -10.33 2.56
CA GLY A 36 -18.30 -9.63 1.39
C GLY A 36 -17.19 -10.40 0.68
N TYR A 37 -17.05 -11.70 0.95
CA TYR A 37 -16.03 -12.54 0.31
C TYR A 37 -16.44 -12.95 -1.10
N ARG A 38 -15.46 -12.98 -2.01
CA ARG A 38 -15.63 -13.61 -3.33
C ARG A 38 -15.50 -15.13 -3.19
N PRO A 39 -16.38 -15.93 -3.82
CA PRO A 39 -16.28 -17.38 -3.84
C PRO A 39 -15.13 -17.83 -4.76
N GLU A 40 -14.79 -19.11 -4.72
CA GLU A 40 -13.78 -19.67 -5.62
C GLU A 40 -14.25 -19.60 -7.09
N PHE A 41 -13.58 -18.77 -7.91
CA PHE A 41 -13.99 -18.55 -9.30
C PHE A 41 -13.35 -19.50 -10.32
N ARG A 42 -12.16 -20.03 -10.04
CA ARG A 42 -11.32 -20.81 -10.98
C ARG A 42 -11.18 -20.19 -12.37
N SER A 43 -11.20 -18.85 -12.44
CA SER A 43 -11.14 -18.09 -13.68
C SER A 43 -10.45 -16.75 -13.45
N PHE A 44 -9.30 -16.54 -14.11
CA PHE A 44 -8.58 -15.27 -14.09
C PHE A 44 -9.47 -14.10 -14.52
N ARG A 45 -10.27 -14.28 -15.57
CA ARG A 45 -11.17 -13.22 -16.08
C ARG A 45 -12.15 -12.76 -15.00
N ARG A 46 -12.75 -13.68 -14.25
CA ARG A 46 -13.69 -13.35 -13.16
C ARG A 46 -12.97 -12.70 -11.98
N CYS A 47 -11.75 -13.12 -11.67
CA CYS A 47 -10.91 -12.49 -10.66
C CYS A 47 -10.62 -11.03 -11.04
N TYR A 48 -10.16 -10.74 -12.26
CA TYR A 48 -9.91 -9.36 -12.70
C TYR A 48 -11.18 -8.53 -12.85
N HIS A 49 -12.31 -9.13 -13.20
CA HIS A 49 -13.59 -8.44 -13.18
C HIS A 49 -13.97 -7.92 -11.79
N SER A 50 -13.40 -8.51 -10.72
CA SER A 50 -13.61 -8.04 -9.35
C SER A 50 -13.07 -6.66 -9.03
N LEU A 51 -12.17 -6.13 -9.86
CA LEU A 51 -11.72 -4.75 -9.75
C LEU A 51 -12.85 -3.73 -9.85
N PHE A 52 -13.97 -4.10 -10.49
CA PHE A 52 -15.06 -3.20 -10.82
C PHE A 52 -16.28 -3.33 -9.89
N TYR A 53 -16.19 -4.12 -8.82
CA TYR A 53 -17.23 -4.19 -7.80
C TYR A 53 -16.64 -4.27 -6.39
N ILE A 54 -17.47 -3.98 -5.39
CA ILE A 54 -17.04 -3.87 -3.99
C ILE A 54 -17.13 -5.23 -3.30
N HIS A 55 -16.07 -5.59 -2.59
CA HIS A 55 -15.89 -6.82 -1.82
C HIS A 55 -14.83 -6.60 -0.73
N ASN A 56 -14.59 -7.59 0.13
CA ASN A 56 -13.68 -7.48 1.27
C ASN A 56 -12.21 -7.15 0.91
N GLU A 57 -11.76 -7.53 -0.29
CA GLU A 57 -10.41 -7.23 -0.80
C GLU A 57 -10.32 -5.93 -1.63
N THR A 58 -11.40 -5.16 -1.78
CA THR A 58 -11.42 -4.00 -2.70
C THR A 58 -10.44 -2.93 -2.27
N VAL A 59 -10.44 -2.57 -0.98
CA VAL A 59 -9.54 -1.55 -0.44
C VAL A 59 -8.08 -2.00 -0.62
N ASN A 60 -7.76 -3.26 -0.30
CA ASN A 60 -6.42 -3.82 -0.45
C ASN A 60 -5.91 -3.70 -1.89
N ILE A 61 -6.73 -4.05 -2.89
CA ILE A 61 -6.29 -3.96 -4.30
C ILE A 61 -6.07 -2.49 -4.70
N TRP A 62 -7.04 -1.62 -4.43
CA TRP A 62 -6.99 -0.24 -4.89
C TRP A 62 -5.96 0.61 -4.13
N SER A 63 -5.66 0.32 -2.86
CA SER A 63 -4.62 1.02 -2.11
C SER A 63 -3.23 0.77 -2.70
N HIS A 64 -2.91 -0.45 -3.11
CA HIS A 64 -1.65 -0.76 -3.79
C HIS A 64 -1.57 -0.10 -5.18
N LEU A 65 -2.63 -0.23 -5.99
CA LEU A 65 -2.65 0.40 -7.33
C LEU A 65 -2.52 1.92 -7.27
N LEU A 66 -3.20 2.56 -6.30
CA LEU A 66 -3.12 4.00 -6.09
C LEU A 66 -1.72 4.43 -5.65
N THR A 67 -1.08 3.64 -4.79
CA THR A 67 0.28 3.95 -4.31
C THR A 67 1.29 3.89 -5.46
N GLY A 68 1.32 2.79 -6.22
CA GLY A 68 2.22 2.65 -7.36
C GLY A 68 2.02 3.77 -8.40
N THR A 69 0.76 4.02 -8.80
CA THR A 69 0.45 5.08 -9.77
C THR A 69 0.77 6.49 -9.26
N GLY A 70 0.56 6.74 -7.96
CA GLY A 70 0.91 7.99 -7.31
C GLY A 70 2.41 8.27 -7.36
N PHE A 71 3.26 7.29 -7.05
CA PHE A 71 4.72 7.45 -7.14
C PHE A 71 5.18 7.77 -8.56
N LEU A 72 4.63 7.10 -9.58
CA LEU A 72 4.94 7.41 -10.99
C LEU A 72 4.49 8.81 -11.38
N PHE A 73 3.29 9.22 -10.94
CA PHE A 73 2.79 10.56 -11.18
C PHE A 73 3.70 11.62 -10.55
N PHE A 74 4.08 11.46 -9.28
CA PHE A 74 4.97 12.40 -8.60
C PHE A 74 6.35 12.44 -9.25
N LEU A 75 6.92 11.30 -9.63
CA LEU A 75 8.19 11.25 -10.36
C LEU A 75 8.10 12.02 -11.68
N ALA A 76 7.06 11.78 -12.47
CA ALA A 76 6.83 12.50 -13.72
C ALA A 76 6.63 14.01 -13.51
N TRP A 77 5.87 14.39 -12.48
CA TRP A 77 5.65 15.80 -12.14
C TRP A 77 6.96 16.49 -11.77
N THR A 78 7.82 15.87 -10.94
CA THR A 78 9.15 16.44 -10.60
C THR A 78 10.11 16.54 -11.79
N ALA A 79 9.81 15.88 -12.90
CA ALA A 79 10.60 15.97 -14.13
C ALA A 79 10.06 17.02 -15.13
N ALA A 80 8.93 17.67 -14.81
CA ALA A 80 8.20 18.54 -15.72
C ALA A 80 7.98 19.94 -15.09
N PRO A 81 9.05 20.77 -15.02
CA PRO A 81 9.04 22.06 -14.32
C PRO A 81 8.01 23.06 -14.84
N GLU A 82 7.56 22.93 -16.08
CA GLU A 82 6.47 23.71 -16.66
C GLU A 82 5.13 23.55 -15.92
N TYR A 83 4.95 22.47 -15.15
CA TYR A 83 3.73 22.19 -14.35
C TYR A 83 3.89 22.52 -12.86
N TYR A 84 4.93 23.26 -12.46
CA TYR A 84 5.11 23.64 -11.06
C TYR A 84 4.15 24.73 -10.59
N GLY A 85 3.36 25.35 -11.46
CA GLY A 85 2.29 26.26 -11.03
C GLY A 85 2.74 27.44 -10.17
N GLY A 86 3.98 27.92 -10.37
CA GLY A 86 4.57 29.02 -9.61
C GLY A 86 5.39 28.61 -8.38
N PHE A 87 5.46 27.31 -8.05
CA PHE A 87 6.43 26.81 -7.08
C PHE A 87 7.85 26.89 -7.65
N SER A 88 8.80 27.28 -6.79
CA SER A 88 10.24 27.27 -7.09
C SER A 88 10.94 26.43 -6.05
N PHE A 89 11.82 25.54 -6.50
CA PHE A 89 12.58 24.63 -5.66
C PHE A 89 14.06 24.89 -5.88
N ALA A 90 14.87 24.72 -4.83
CA ALA A 90 16.31 24.67 -5.00
C ALA A 90 16.70 23.43 -5.81
N ASP A 91 17.62 23.56 -6.76
CA ASP A 91 18.05 22.45 -7.62
C ASP A 91 18.53 21.22 -6.83
N GLY A 92 19.20 21.47 -5.69
CA GLY A 92 19.66 20.41 -4.79
C GLY A 92 18.51 19.63 -4.16
N ASP A 93 17.48 20.33 -3.68
CA ASP A 93 16.31 19.73 -3.03
C ASP A 93 15.51 18.92 -4.05
N LEU A 94 15.28 19.48 -5.24
CA LEU A 94 14.54 18.80 -6.31
C LEU A 94 15.28 17.52 -6.76
N ARG A 95 16.60 17.57 -6.93
CA ARG A 95 17.40 16.37 -7.26
C ARG A 95 17.38 15.35 -6.15
N GLY A 96 17.39 15.77 -4.89
CA GLY A 96 17.24 14.88 -3.73
C GLY A 96 15.90 14.14 -3.74
N VAL A 97 14.80 14.86 -3.99
CA VAL A 97 13.46 14.28 -4.13
C VAL A 97 13.39 13.33 -5.32
N GLN A 98 13.90 13.73 -6.49
CA GLN A 98 13.94 12.87 -7.68
C GLN A 98 14.74 11.59 -7.44
N PHE A 99 15.90 11.68 -6.78
CA PHE A 99 16.70 10.51 -6.42
C PHE A 99 15.94 9.57 -5.49
N PHE A 100 15.30 10.11 -4.45
CA PHE A 100 14.45 9.33 -3.54
C PHE A 100 13.30 8.65 -4.29
N LEU A 101 12.57 9.38 -5.13
CA LEU A 101 11.47 8.85 -5.93
C LEU A 101 11.96 7.77 -6.91
N LEU A 102 13.10 7.97 -7.60
CA LEU A 102 13.67 6.98 -8.50
C LEU A 102 14.13 5.72 -7.77
N ALA A 103 14.67 5.83 -6.55
CA ALA A 103 15.04 4.69 -5.73
C ALA A 103 13.79 3.93 -5.22
N ALA A 104 12.77 4.66 -4.76
CA ALA A 104 11.53 4.08 -4.25
C ALA A 104 10.63 3.52 -5.35
N THR A 105 10.65 4.07 -6.57
CA THR A 105 9.70 3.75 -7.65
C THR A 105 9.75 2.28 -8.09
N PRO A 106 10.91 1.64 -8.36
CA PRO A 106 10.97 0.23 -8.71
C PRO A 106 10.47 -0.67 -7.58
N GLU A 107 10.76 -0.31 -6.33
CA GLU A 107 10.31 -1.02 -5.14
C GLU A 107 8.78 -0.92 -5.02
N THR A 108 8.22 0.29 -5.05
CA THR A 108 6.77 0.49 -4.90
C THR A 108 5.99 -0.05 -6.09
N ASN A 109 6.37 0.25 -7.33
CA ASN A 109 5.53 -0.10 -8.48
C ASN A 109 5.49 -1.60 -8.78
N ILE A 110 6.63 -2.29 -8.78
CA ILE A 110 6.64 -3.71 -9.08
C ILE A 110 5.97 -4.48 -7.93
N PHE A 111 6.29 -4.15 -6.67
CA PHE A 111 5.72 -4.88 -5.54
C PHE A 111 4.26 -4.53 -5.28
N ASP A 112 3.80 -3.29 -5.51
CA ASP A 112 2.38 -2.93 -5.42
C ASP A 112 1.55 -3.65 -6.48
N ILE A 113 2.07 -3.82 -7.70
CA ILE A 113 1.40 -4.62 -8.73
C ILE A 113 1.31 -6.09 -8.30
N VAL A 114 2.38 -6.64 -7.71
CA VAL A 114 2.37 -8.02 -7.19
C VAL A 114 1.35 -8.18 -6.05
N GLN A 115 1.32 -7.24 -5.11
CA GLN A 115 0.37 -7.21 -3.98
C GLN A 115 -1.08 -7.08 -4.48
N ALA A 116 -1.36 -6.11 -5.34
CA ALA A 116 -2.67 -5.94 -5.97
C ALA A 116 -3.10 -7.20 -6.74
N SER A 117 -2.17 -7.83 -7.46
CA SER A 117 -2.44 -9.08 -8.18
C SER A 117 -2.74 -10.24 -7.25
N TYR A 118 -2.05 -10.35 -6.11
CA TYR A 118 -2.37 -11.36 -5.09
C TYR A 118 -3.79 -11.18 -4.55
N HIS A 119 -4.16 -9.99 -4.10
CA HIS A 119 -5.51 -9.73 -3.59
C HIS A 119 -6.58 -9.89 -4.68
N CYS A 120 -6.26 -9.61 -5.94
CA CYS A 120 -7.17 -9.88 -7.07
C CYS A 120 -7.35 -11.38 -7.32
N LEU A 121 -6.28 -12.18 -7.23
CA LEU A 121 -6.26 -13.61 -7.57
C LEU A 121 -6.49 -14.55 -6.38
N SER A 122 -6.63 -14.02 -5.16
CA SER A 122 -6.81 -14.80 -3.92
C SER A 122 -8.06 -15.69 -3.93
N CYS A 123 -9.04 -15.39 -4.79
CA CYS A 123 -10.27 -16.15 -4.99
C CYS A 123 -10.24 -17.11 -6.20
N HIS A 124 -9.08 -17.33 -6.85
CA HIS A 124 -9.01 -18.18 -8.05
C HIS A 124 -9.13 -19.68 -7.72
N SER A 125 -8.09 -20.25 -7.13
CA SER A 125 -8.00 -21.64 -6.65
C SER A 125 -6.90 -21.70 -5.61
N GLU A 126 -6.94 -22.70 -4.72
CA GLU A 126 -5.96 -22.82 -3.64
C GLU A 126 -4.51 -22.81 -4.13
N HIS A 127 -4.23 -23.50 -5.24
CA HIS A 127 -2.89 -23.54 -5.84
C HIS A 127 -2.41 -22.15 -6.28
N VAL A 128 -3.24 -21.43 -7.06
CA VAL A 128 -2.90 -20.10 -7.56
C VAL A 128 -2.78 -19.10 -6.42
N ALA A 129 -3.72 -19.11 -5.48
CA ALA A 129 -3.69 -18.25 -4.31
C ALA A 129 -2.42 -18.45 -3.47
N ASN A 130 -1.99 -19.70 -3.27
CA ASN A 130 -0.76 -20.01 -2.54
C ASN A 130 0.52 -19.60 -3.30
N GLN A 131 0.53 -19.69 -4.64
CA GLN A 131 1.65 -19.19 -5.44
C GLN A 131 1.74 -17.66 -5.39
N CYS A 132 0.61 -16.98 -5.58
CA CYS A 132 0.54 -15.52 -5.47
C CYS A 132 0.93 -15.05 -4.07
N LEU A 133 0.50 -15.73 -3.00
CA LEU A 133 0.89 -15.40 -1.63
C LEU A 133 2.40 -15.49 -1.39
N LYS A 134 3.08 -16.47 -2.00
CA LYS A 134 4.55 -16.60 -1.87
C LYS A 134 5.26 -15.44 -2.57
N LEU A 135 4.78 -15.04 -3.74
CA LEU A 135 5.32 -13.91 -4.49
C LEU A 135 5.04 -12.57 -3.79
N ASP A 136 3.85 -12.44 -3.21
CA ASP A 136 3.43 -11.32 -2.39
C ASP A 136 4.34 -11.16 -1.17
N LEU A 137 4.52 -12.23 -0.40
CA LEU A 137 5.40 -12.24 0.76
C LEU A 137 6.86 -11.93 0.37
N LEU A 138 7.34 -12.46 -0.77
CA LEU A 138 8.66 -12.12 -1.28
C LEU A 138 8.77 -10.62 -1.59
N GLY A 139 7.76 -10.04 -2.24
CA GLY A 139 7.69 -8.62 -2.54
C GLY A 139 7.71 -7.76 -1.27
N ILE A 140 6.88 -8.08 -0.28
CA ILE A 140 6.84 -7.39 1.01
C ILE A 140 8.22 -7.47 1.70
N VAL A 141 8.81 -8.66 1.81
CA VAL A 141 10.12 -8.83 2.48
C VAL A 141 11.22 -8.07 1.75
N THR A 142 11.28 -8.15 0.41
CA THR A 142 12.28 -7.42 -0.37
C THR A 142 12.08 -5.91 -0.29
N GLY A 143 10.86 -5.42 -0.48
CA GLY A 143 10.53 -4.00 -0.41
C GLY A 143 10.80 -3.41 0.97
N THR A 144 10.29 -4.04 2.04
CA THR A 144 10.52 -3.58 3.41
C THR A 144 12.00 -3.60 3.80
N THR A 145 12.76 -4.60 3.35
CA THR A 145 14.21 -4.66 3.60
C THR A 145 14.95 -3.52 2.88
N GLY A 146 14.67 -3.29 1.59
CA GLY A 146 15.29 -2.20 0.81
C GLY A 146 15.00 -0.83 1.41
N THR A 147 13.73 -0.57 1.69
CA THR A 147 13.28 0.66 2.34
C THR A 147 13.91 0.84 3.73
N THR A 148 13.99 -0.23 4.54
CA THR A 148 14.64 -0.18 5.87
C THR A 148 16.12 0.16 5.74
N ILE A 149 16.83 -0.39 4.77
CA ILE A 149 18.25 -0.07 4.51
C ILE A 149 18.40 1.40 4.14
N ILE A 150 17.54 1.93 3.26
CA ILE A 150 17.57 3.35 2.87
C ILE A 150 17.30 4.25 4.06
N PHE A 151 16.25 3.99 4.85
CA PHE A 151 15.90 4.81 6.01
C PHE A 151 16.93 4.71 7.14
N VAL A 152 17.47 3.53 7.41
CA VAL A 152 18.56 3.37 8.39
C VAL A 152 19.81 4.09 7.90
N GLY A 153 20.14 3.99 6.61
CA GLY A 153 21.28 4.70 6.02
C GLY A 153 21.13 6.22 6.06
N LEU A 154 19.96 6.74 5.69
CA LEU A 154 19.62 8.17 5.78
C LEU A 154 19.54 8.66 7.24
N GLY A 155 18.98 7.87 8.14
CA GLY A 155 18.94 8.18 9.57
C GLY A 155 20.34 8.18 10.19
N ALA A 156 21.17 7.18 9.84
CA ALA A 156 22.56 7.08 10.27
C ALA A 156 23.40 8.27 9.76
N SER A 157 23.19 8.71 8.51
CA SER A 157 23.89 9.87 7.96
C SER A 157 23.53 11.16 8.68
N GLY A 158 22.35 11.26 9.29
CA GLY A 158 21.93 12.39 10.13
C GLY A 158 22.74 12.56 11.43
N TYR A 159 23.37 11.50 11.96
CA TYR A 159 24.24 11.62 13.14
C TYR A 159 25.54 12.37 12.83
N PHE A 160 26.06 12.27 11.61
CA PHE A 160 27.29 12.95 11.22
C PHE A 160 27.18 14.49 11.33
N PRO A 161 26.21 15.19 10.73
CA PRO A 161 26.05 16.64 10.89
C PRO A 161 25.70 17.04 12.33
N ILE A 162 24.97 16.21 13.08
CA ILE A 162 24.67 16.47 14.49
C ILE A 162 25.95 16.44 15.34
N LEU A 163 26.78 15.41 15.19
CA LEU A 163 28.08 15.31 15.87
C LEU A 163 29.01 16.43 15.43
N HIS A 164 29.05 16.74 14.13
CA HIS A 164 29.87 17.82 13.60
C HIS A 164 29.46 19.19 14.16
N ALA A 165 28.15 19.45 14.30
CA ALA A 165 27.64 20.66 14.93
C ALA A 165 27.94 20.70 16.44
N ALA A 166 27.78 19.58 17.15
CA ALA A 166 28.09 19.49 18.58
C ALA A 166 29.59 19.71 18.90
N LEU A 167 30.47 19.41 17.94
CA LEU A 167 31.93 19.58 18.05
C LEU A 167 32.43 20.92 17.47
N SER A 168 31.56 21.73 16.87
CA SER A 168 31.91 22.98 16.20
C SER A 168 31.13 24.15 16.80
N ASP A 169 31.85 25.09 17.40
CA ASP A 169 31.26 26.32 17.96
C ASP A 169 30.60 27.24 16.92
N ARG A 170 30.73 26.92 15.62
CA ARG A 170 30.23 27.73 14.50
C ARG A 170 28.95 27.22 13.86
N LEU A 171 28.53 25.99 14.17
CA LEU A 171 27.42 25.32 13.49
C LEU A 171 26.25 25.13 14.46
N THR A 172 25.05 25.49 14.01
CA THR A 172 23.81 25.34 14.77
C THR A 172 22.90 24.31 14.10
N LEU A 173 21.98 23.73 14.87
CA LEU A 173 20.98 22.77 14.40
C LEU A 173 19.68 23.44 13.94
N ASP A 174 19.70 24.74 13.66
CA ASP A 174 18.48 25.53 13.40
C ASP A 174 17.69 25.05 12.17
N ASN A 175 18.36 24.40 11.22
CA ASN A 175 17.76 23.82 10.01
C ASN A 175 17.39 22.33 10.17
N PHE A 176 17.64 21.72 11.34
CA PHE A 176 17.30 20.32 11.59
C PHE A 176 15.88 20.21 12.13
N SER A 177 14.96 19.70 11.31
CA SER A 177 13.56 19.66 11.68
C SER A 177 13.20 18.46 12.56
N LEU A 178 13.43 18.59 13.87
CA LEU A 178 12.96 17.63 14.89
C LEU A 178 11.44 17.33 14.81
N PRO A 179 10.53 18.32 14.60
CA PRO A 179 9.09 18.03 14.56
C PRO A 179 8.69 17.05 13.45
N HIS A 180 9.22 17.22 12.24
CA HIS A 180 8.94 16.31 11.12
C HIS A 180 9.43 14.88 11.41
N LEU A 181 10.61 14.73 12.05
CA LEU A 181 11.12 13.43 12.46
C LEU A 181 10.20 12.77 13.49
N THR A 182 9.79 13.50 14.52
CA THR A 182 8.86 13.00 15.55
C THR A 182 7.52 12.57 14.97
N VAL A 183 6.92 13.40 14.10
CA VAL A 183 5.64 13.07 13.45
C VAL A 183 5.76 11.81 12.61
N THR A 184 6.84 11.67 11.84
CA THR A 184 7.08 10.49 10.99
C THR A 184 7.19 9.22 11.84
N THR A 185 8.02 9.24 12.89
CA THR A 185 8.20 8.08 13.79
C THR A 185 6.91 7.68 14.50
N LEU A 186 6.12 8.66 14.96
CA LEU A 186 4.84 8.39 15.61
C LEU A 186 3.82 7.80 14.63
N ALA A 187 3.76 8.31 13.39
CA ALA A 187 2.86 7.79 12.36
C ALA A 187 3.16 6.33 12.02
N PHE A 188 4.43 5.98 11.81
CA PHE A 188 4.85 4.59 11.58
C PHE A 188 4.50 3.69 12.76
N SER A 189 4.80 4.13 13.99
CA SER A 189 4.53 3.36 15.20
C SER A 189 3.03 3.10 15.39
N LEU A 190 2.21 4.12 15.14
CA LEU A 190 0.75 4.01 15.18
C LEU A 190 0.24 3.03 14.11
N GLY A 191 0.69 3.17 12.85
CA GLY A 191 0.31 2.29 11.76
C GLY A 191 0.64 0.83 12.03
N THR A 192 1.86 0.55 12.51
CA THR A 192 2.26 -0.81 12.92
C THR A 192 1.40 -1.33 14.07
N GLY A 193 1.11 -0.49 15.08
CA GLY A 193 0.25 -0.86 16.20
C GLY A 193 -1.18 -1.23 15.76
N LEU A 194 -1.76 -0.46 14.85
CA LEU A 194 -3.09 -0.73 14.29
C LEU A 194 -3.11 -2.04 13.48
N TYR A 195 -2.11 -2.24 12.62
CA TYR A 195 -1.98 -3.44 11.79
C TYR A 195 -1.83 -4.72 12.64
N VAL A 196 -0.90 -4.72 13.60
CA VAL A 196 -0.67 -5.87 14.48
C VAL A 196 -1.88 -6.11 15.38
N GLY A 197 -2.50 -5.02 15.87
CA GLY A 197 -3.68 -5.09 16.72
C GLY A 197 -4.96 -5.49 16.00
N ARG A 198 -4.97 -5.53 14.66
CA ARG A 198 -6.18 -5.76 13.86
C ARG A 198 -7.30 -4.81 14.26
N ILE A 199 -6.98 -3.52 14.37
CA ILE A 199 -7.91 -2.49 14.83
C ILE A 199 -8.42 -1.73 13.61
N PRO A 200 -9.75 -1.58 13.44
CA PRO A 200 -10.82 -1.81 14.43
C PRO A 200 -11.58 -3.14 14.32
N GLU A 201 -11.24 -4.02 13.38
CA GLU A 201 -11.99 -5.25 13.09
C GLU A 201 -12.02 -6.23 14.27
N SER A 202 -10.93 -6.32 15.04
CA SER A 202 -10.88 -7.10 16.29
C SER A 202 -11.83 -6.59 17.37
N TRP A 203 -12.11 -5.29 17.40
CA TRP A 203 -13.02 -4.68 18.38
C TRP A 203 -14.48 -4.87 18.01
N ARG A 204 -14.80 -4.93 16.71
CA ARG A 204 -16.18 -5.07 16.20
C ARG A 204 -16.21 -5.96 14.94
N PRO A 205 -16.16 -7.29 15.12
CA PRO A 205 -16.21 -8.24 14.01
C PRO A 205 -17.45 -8.03 13.13
N GLY A 206 -17.30 -8.15 11.81
CA GLY A 206 -18.41 -7.99 10.85
C GLY A 206 -18.74 -6.54 10.47
N LYS A 207 -18.26 -5.52 11.22
CA LYS A 207 -18.59 -4.11 10.92
C LYS A 207 -17.68 -3.46 9.89
N PHE A 208 -16.44 -3.94 9.81
CA PHE A 208 -15.39 -3.36 8.98
C PHE A 208 -15.01 -4.30 7.83
N ASP A 209 -15.94 -5.16 7.38
CA ASP A 209 -15.64 -6.25 6.44
C ASP A 209 -15.10 -5.79 5.07
N ILE A 210 -15.34 -4.53 4.71
CA ILE A 210 -14.94 -3.93 3.42
C ILE A 210 -14.06 -2.71 3.63
N TRP A 211 -14.41 -1.87 4.62
CA TRP A 211 -13.79 -0.57 4.81
C TRP A 211 -13.02 -0.55 6.12
N VAL A 212 -11.76 -0.13 6.05
CA VAL A 212 -10.89 0.05 7.21
C VAL A 212 -10.61 -1.28 7.94
N SER A 213 -10.46 -2.38 7.19
CA SER A 213 -9.93 -3.67 7.66
C SER A 213 -8.54 -3.96 7.11
#